data_AF-A0A7C0YLW6-F1
#
_entry.id   AF-A0A7C0YLW6-F1
#
_cell.length_a   1.000
_cell.length_b   1.000
_cell.length_c   1.000
_cell.angle_alpha   90.00
_cell.angle_beta   90.00
_cell.angle_gamma   90.00
#
_symmetry.space_group_name_H-M   'P 1'
#
loop_
_entity.id
_entity.type
_entity.pdbx_description
1 polymer ?
#
loop_
_entity_poly.entity_id
_entity_poly.type
_entity_poly.pdbx_seq_one_letter_code
_entity_poly.pdbx_strand_id
1 'polypeptide(L)'
;MDTKDEIGQLSRSFDQMTERLKRVSVSRDELVKENIKRRQMGNALKAANRELEAFSYSVSHDLRAPLRSIDGFSRALLEDYLDRLDEKGKDYLNRVCRASQRMGQLIDDMLILSRVVRAEMHYEEVDL
;
A
#
# COMPACT_ATOMS: atom_id res chain seq x y z
N MET A 1 45.46 -17.78 -51.33
CA MET A 1 44.30 -17.51 -50.45
C MET A 1 43.42 -16.56 -51.23
N ASP A 2 42.23 -17.02 -51.60
CA ASP A 2 41.41 -16.43 -52.68
C ASP A 2 40.52 -15.32 -52.13
N THR A 3 40.64 -14.11 -52.69
CA THR A 3 39.91 -12.89 -52.27
C THR A 3 38.38 -13.08 -52.30
N LYS A 4 37.89 -14.03 -53.10
CA LYS A 4 36.47 -14.40 -53.15
C LYS A 4 35.96 -15.08 -51.88
N ASP A 5 36.81 -15.80 -51.16
CA ASP A 5 36.41 -16.50 -49.93
C ASP A 5 36.30 -15.51 -48.74
N GLU A 6 37.18 -14.51 -48.70
CA GLU A 6 37.16 -13.43 -47.70
C GLU A 6 35.92 -12.52 -47.85
N ILE A 7 35.53 -12.17 -49.09
CA ILE A 7 34.31 -11.40 -49.36
C ILE A 7 33.05 -12.21 -48.97
N GLY A 8 33.05 -13.53 -49.23
CA GLY A 8 31.97 -14.41 -48.82
C GLY A 8 31.84 -14.54 -47.29
N GLN A 9 32.95 -14.60 -46.55
CA GLN A 9 32.94 -14.58 -45.10
C GLN A 9 32.43 -13.24 -44.55
N LEU A 10 32.88 -12.11 -45.10
CA LEU A 10 32.45 -10.79 -44.67
C LEU A 10 30.94 -10.59 -44.86
N SER A 11 30.39 -11.02 -46.00
CA SER A 11 28.93 -10.95 -46.27
C SER A 11 28.15 -11.73 -45.22
N ARG A 12 28.58 -12.96 -44.89
CA ARG A 12 27.92 -13.78 -43.85
C ARG A 12 28.01 -13.14 -42.47
N SER A 13 29.15 -12.56 -42.10
CA SER A 13 29.31 -11.85 -40.83
C SER A 13 28.44 -10.60 -40.76
N PHE A 14 28.29 -9.87 -41.87
CA PHE A 14 27.42 -8.69 -41.95
C PHE A 14 25.93 -9.05 -41.83
N ASP A 15 25.50 -10.12 -42.51
CA ASP A 15 24.13 -10.65 -42.39
C ASP A 15 23.85 -11.09 -40.94
N GLN A 16 24.81 -11.78 -40.32
CA GLN A 16 24.69 -12.22 -38.93
C GLN A 16 24.66 -11.04 -37.93
N MET A 17 25.43 -9.98 -38.18
CA MET A 17 25.39 -8.75 -37.38
C MET A 17 24.05 -8.01 -37.53
N THR A 18 23.52 -7.93 -38.75
CA THR A 18 22.21 -7.32 -39.04
C THR A 18 21.10 -8.07 -38.32
N GLU A 19 21.14 -9.41 -38.33
CA GLU A 19 20.19 -10.26 -37.61
C GLU A 19 20.28 -10.08 -36.09
N ARG A 20 21.49 -9.93 -35.54
CA ARG A 20 21.71 -9.63 -34.12
C ARG A 20 21.18 -8.25 -33.74
N LEU A 21 21.44 -7.22 -34.56
CA LEU A 21 20.95 -5.87 -34.33
C LEU A 21 19.41 -5.82 -34.31
N LYS A 22 18.75 -6.52 -35.24
CA LYS A 22 17.29 -6.67 -35.22
C LYS A 22 16.79 -7.32 -33.94
N ARG A 23 17.40 -8.43 -33.51
CA ARG A 23 17.04 -9.11 -32.26
C ARG A 23 17.20 -8.22 -31.03
N VAL A 24 18.33 -7.51 -30.92
CA VAL A 24 18.59 -6.58 -29.81
C VAL A 24 17.59 -5.42 -29.83
N SER A 25 17.26 -4.87 -30.99
CA SER A 25 16.26 -3.80 -31.10
C SER A 25 14.88 -4.25 -30.61
N VAL A 26 14.43 -5.44 -31.03
CA VAL A 26 13.14 -6.00 -30.60
C VAL A 26 13.13 -6.26 -29.09
N SER A 27 14.19 -6.90 -28.56
CA SER A 27 14.30 -7.17 -27.13
C SER A 27 14.33 -5.87 -26.30
N ARG A 28 15.03 -4.84 -26.77
CA ARG A 28 15.04 -3.52 -26.12
C ARG A 28 13.64 -2.91 -26.09
N ASP A 29 12.89 -2.98 -27.18
CA ASP A 29 11.53 -2.42 -27.25
C ASP A 29 10.57 -3.16 -26.30
N GLU A 30 10.74 -4.47 -26.11
CA GLU A 30 10.01 -5.26 -25.11
C GLU A 30 10.37 -4.84 -23.68
N LEU A 31 11.66 -4.69 -23.37
CA LEU A 31 12.13 -4.21 -22.06
C LEU A 31 11.61 -2.81 -21.73
N VAL A 32 11.55 -1.91 -22.72
CA VAL A 32 10.98 -0.57 -22.55
C VAL A 32 9.49 -0.65 -22.23
N LYS A 33 8.73 -1.50 -22.95
CA LYS A 33 7.30 -1.71 -22.67
C LYS A 33 7.06 -2.25 -21.27
N GLU A 34 7.86 -3.23 -20.85
CA GLU A 34 7.77 -3.81 -19.51
C GLU A 34 8.12 -2.78 -18.42
N ASN A 35 9.17 -1.98 -18.64
CA ASN A 35 9.54 -0.88 -17.74
C ASN A 35 8.41 0.16 -17.60
N ILE A 36 7.76 0.54 -18.70
CA ILE A 36 6.62 1.47 -18.66
C ILE A 36 5.47 0.88 -17.85
N LYS A 37 5.13 -0.40 -18.07
CA LYS A 37 4.07 -1.09 -17.30
C LYS A 37 4.39 -1.12 -15.81
N ARG A 38 5.62 -1.49 -15.44
CA ARG A 38 6.07 -1.52 -14.04
C ARG A 38 5.96 -0.15 -13.38
N ARG A 39 6.39 0.91 -14.07
CA ARG A 39 6.24 2.30 -13.59
C ARG A 39 4.79 2.70 -13.41
N GLN A 40 3.92 2.35 -14.35
CA GLN A 40 2.48 2.61 -14.24
C GLN A 40 1.84 1.88 -13.05
N MET A 41 2.16 0.59 -12.86
CA MET A 41 1.70 -0.19 -11.71
C MET A 41 2.22 0.39 -10.38
N GLY A 42 3.50 0.77 -10.32
CA GLY A 42 4.09 1.41 -9.15
C GLY A 42 3.41 2.74 -8.80
N ASN A 43 3.09 3.56 -9.81
CA ASN A 43 2.35 4.81 -9.60
C ASN A 43 0.91 4.57 -9.14
N ALA A 44 0.21 3.59 -9.73
CA ALA A 44 -1.15 3.22 -9.32
C ALA A 44 -1.18 2.71 -7.87
N LEU A 45 -0.22 1.87 -7.49
CA LEU A 45 -0.07 1.40 -6.11
C LEU A 45 0.18 2.56 -5.13
N LYS A 46 1.07 3.49 -5.49
CA LYS A 46 1.32 4.71 -4.70
C LYS A 46 0.07 5.57 -4.55
N ALA A 47 -0.74 5.70 -5.60
CA ALA A 47 -2.00 6.44 -5.55
C ALA A 47 -3.03 5.75 -4.65
N ALA A 48 -3.26 4.45 -4.85
CA ALA A 48 -4.20 3.66 -4.05
C ALA A 48 -3.83 3.67 -2.55
N ASN A 49 -2.53 3.56 -2.23
CA ASN A 49 -2.08 3.64 -0.83
C ASN A 49 -2.33 5.02 -0.21
N ARG A 50 -2.14 6.12 -0.95
CA ARG A 50 -2.46 7.48 -0.47
C ARG A 50 -3.96 7.66 -0.24
N GLU A 51 -4.78 7.14 -1.13
CA GLU A 51 -6.25 7.18 -0.99
C GLU A 51 -6.70 6.37 0.23
N LEU A 52 -6.12 5.19 0.45
CA LEU A 52 -6.39 4.38 1.64
C LEU A 52 -6.01 5.10 2.94
N GLU A 53 -4.90 5.84 2.96
CA GLU A 53 -4.47 6.64 4.12
C GLU A 53 -5.45 7.78 4.39
N ALA A 54 -5.82 8.54 3.36
CA ALA A 54 -6.79 9.63 3.48
C ALA A 54 -8.15 9.13 3.99
N PHE A 55 -8.63 8.01 3.44
CA PHE A 55 -9.86 7.36 3.88
C PHE A 55 -9.76 6.90 5.33
N SER A 56 -8.69 6.17 5.68
CA SER A 56 -8.46 5.68 7.05
C SER A 56 -8.40 6.85 8.05
N TYR A 57 -7.73 7.94 7.68
CA TYR A 57 -7.63 9.14 8.53
C TYR A 57 -8.99 9.80 8.75
N SER A 58 -9.78 10.02 7.69
CA SER A 58 -11.11 10.62 7.80
C SER A 58 -12.03 9.79 8.69
N VAL A 59 -12.15 8.49 8.40
CA VAL A 59 -13.01 7.59 9.18
C VAL A 59 -12.58 7.55 10.65
N SER A 60 -11.27 7.47 10.91
CA SER A 60 -10.74 7.47 12.28
C SER A 60 -11.07 8.74 13.03
N HIS A 61 -10.90 9.90 12.38
CA HIS A 61 -11.24 11.20 12.95
C HIS A 61 -12.73 11.30 13.27
N ASP A 62 -13.58 10.91 12.32
CA ASP A 62 -15.03 11.05 12.42
C ASP A 62 -15.64 10.09 13.45
N LEU A 63 -15.02 8.94 13.69
CA LEU A 63 -15.43 8.00 14.73
C LEU A 63 -14.91 8.39 16.13
N ARG A 64 -13.81 9.13 16.23
CA ARG A 64 -13.21 9.48 17.53
C ARG A 64 -14.11 10.41 18.35
N ALA A 65 -14.78 11.36 17.72
CA ALA A 65 -15.72 12.27 18.38
C ALA A 65 -16.92 11.53 19.02
N PRO A 66 -17.71 10.73 18.29
CA PRO A 66 -18.84 10.01 18.88
C PRO A 66 -18.39 8.99 19.94
N LEU A 67 -17.26 8.28 19.76
CA LEU A 67 -16.75 7.35 20.78
C LEU A 67 -16.37 8.07 22.08
N ARG A 68 -15.75 9.25 21.98
CA ARG A 68 -15.43 10.08 23.15
C ARG A 68 -16.69 10.56 23.85
N SER A 69 -17.71 10.98 23.11
CA SER A 69 -19.00 11.36 23.69
C SER A 69 -19.67 10.18 24.41
N ILE A 70 -19.67 8.99 23.83
CA ILE A 70 -20.24 7.79 24.44
C ILE A 70 -19.50 7.44 25.74
N ASP A 71 -18.16 7.42 25.73
CA ASP A 71 -17.37 7.16 26.95
C ASP A 71 -17.61 8.24 28.02
N GLY A 72 -17.63 9.52 27.61
CA GLY A 72 -17.86 10.66 28.51
C GLY A 72 -19.23 10.63 29.18
N PHE A 73 -20.31 10.45 28.42
CA PHE A 73 -21.66 10.34 29.00
C PHE A 73 -21.82 9.09 29.86
N SER A 74 -21.21 7.97 29.48
CA SER A 74 -21.26 6.74 30.28
C SER A 74 -20.55 6.89 31.62
N ARG A 75 -19.41 7.60 31.65
CA ARG A 75 -18.69 7.97 32.87
C ARG A 75 -19.47 8.96 33.72
N ALA A 76 -20.03 10.01 33.13
CA ALA A 76 -20.86 10.98 33.84
C ALA A 76 -22.06 10.31 34.53
N LEU A 77 -22.72 9.35 33.85
CA LEU A 77 -23.79 8.56 34.45
C LEU A 77 -23.30 7.66 35.60
N LEU A 78 -22.11 7.06 35.47
CA LEU A 78 -21.51 6.27 36.55
C LEU A 78 -21.15 7.14 37.76
N GLU A 79 -20.66 8.37 37.54
CA GLU A 79 -20.22 9.30 38.59
C GLU A 79 -21.40 9.98 39.28
N ASP A 80 -22.30 10.61 38.51
CA ASP A 80 -23.39 11.45 39.03
C ASP A 80 -24.59 10.64 39.56
N TYR A 81 -24.75 9.39 39.08
CA TYR A 81 -25.91 8.55 39.39
C TYR A 81 -25.52 7.21 40.02
N LEU A 82 -24.30 7.07 40.56
CA LEU A 82 -23.78 5.81 41.12
C LEU A 82 -24.76 5.14 42.11
N ASP A 83 -25.33 5.92 43.02
CA ASP A 83 -26.22 5.45 44.09
C ASP A 83 -27.65 5.15 43.59
N ARG A 84 -27.99 5.62 42.39
CA ARG A 84 -29.30 5.42 41.75
C ARG A 84 -29.28 4.27 40.73
N LEU A 85 -28.10 3.76 40.42
CA LEU A 85 -27.91 2.63 39.52
C LEU A 85 -27.85 1.33 40.32
N ASP A 86 -28.59 0.32 39.87
CA ASP A 86 -28.39 -1.04 40.35
C ASP A 86 -27.09 -1.62 39.76
N GLU A 87 -26.67 -2.78 40.29
CA GLU A 87 -25.43 -3.42 39.83
C GLU A 87 -25.44 -3.75 38.32
N LYS A 88 -26.63 -4.01 37.75
CA LYS A 88 -26.76 -4.24 36.30
C LYS A 88 -26.53 -2.95 35.50
N GLY A 89 -27.12 -1.84 35.92
CA GLY A 89 -26.91 -0.53 35.29
C GLY A 89 -25.43 -0.13 35.32
N LYS A 90 -24.75 -0.36 36.46
CA LYS A 90 -23.30 -0.14 36.59
C LYS A 90 -22.51 -1.06 35.64
N ASP A 91 -22.83 -2.34 35.54
CA ASP A 91 -22.14 -3.25 34.60
C ASP A 91 -22.33 -2.81 33.14
N TYR A 92 -23.54 -2.43 32.74
CA TYR A 92 -23.83 -1.99 31.38
C TYR A 92 -23.02 -0.75 31.00
N LEU A 93 -22.99 0.28 31.84
CA LEU A 93 -22.19 1.48 31.56
C LEU A 93 -20.70 1.16 31.50
N ASN A 94 -20.19 0.31 32.41
CA ASN A 94 -18.81 -0.14 32.35
C ASN A 94 -18.48 -0.91 31.06
N ARG A 95 -19.42 -1.73 30.55
CA ARG A 95 -19.27 -2.42 29.26
C ARG A 95 -19.23 -1.43 28.09
N VAL A 96 -20.07 -0.41 28.11
CA VAL A 96 -20.08 0.66 27.09
C VAL A 96 -18.75 1.41 27.09
N CYS A 97 -18.25 1.83 28.26
CA CYS A 97 -16.93 2.48 28.36
C CYS A 97 -15.81 1.60 27.78
N ARG A 98 -15.75 0.32 28.19
CA ARG A 98 -14.76 -0.63 27.66
C ARG A 98 -14.86 -0.82 26.15
N ALA A 99 -16.07 -0.88 25.61
CA ALA A 99 -16.31 -1.02 24.18
C ALA A 99 -15.84 0.23 23.41
N SER A 100 -16.19 1.43 23.88
CA SER A 100 -15.77 2.69 23.26
C SER A 100 -14.24 2.84 23.25
N GLN A 101 -13.58 2.51 24.35
CA GLN A 101 -12.12 2.54 24.45
C GLN A 101 -11.46 1.52 23.52
N ARG A 102 -11.99 0.29 23.46
CA ARG A 102 -11.51 -0.74 22.53
C ARG A 102 -11.65 -0.31 21.07
N MET A 103 -12.77 0.32 20.71
CA MET A 103 -12.96 0.85 19.36
C MET A 103 -11.95 1.97 19.05
N GLY A 104 -11.66 2.85 20.01
CA GLY A 104 -10.61 3.85 19.89
C GLY A 104 -9.25 3.23 19.59
N GLN A 105 -8.88 2.17 20.30
CA GLN A 105 -7.61 1.46 20.07
C GLN A 105 -7.55 0.80 18.68
N LEU A 106 -8.62 0.12 18.25
CA LEU A 106 -8.66 -0.52 16.93
C LEU A 106 -8.52 0.49 15.79
N ILE A 107 -9.10 1.68 15.96
CA ILE A 107 -8.97 2.79 15.02
C ILE A 107 -7.49 3.25 14.94
N ASP A 108 -6.84 3.43 16.08
CA ASP A 108 -5.43 3.83 16.13
C ASP A 108 -4.51 2.75 15.52
N ASP A 109 -4.78 1.47 15.79
CA ASP A 109 -4.04 0.34 15.23
C ASP A 109 -4.18 0.26 13.70
N MET A 110 -5.38 0.53 13.18
CA MET A 110 -5.63 0.57 11.73
C MET A 110 -4.86 1.72 11.05
N LEU A 111 -4.75 2.87 11.70
CA LEU A 111 -3.94 4.00 11.21
C LEU A 111 -2.44 3.68 11.21
N ILE A 112 -1.95 2.91 12.19
CA ILE A 112 -0.56 2.45 12.22
C ILE A 112 -0.32 1.48 11.07
N LEU A 113 -1.22 0.52 10.86
CA LEU A 113 -1.11 -0.46 9.79
C LEU A 113 -1.10 0.20 8.41
N SER A 114 -1.98 1.17 8.16
CA SER A 114 -2.01 1.89 6.87
C SER A 114 -0.70 2.63 6.58
N ARG A 115 -0.04 3.14 7.63
CA ARG A 115 1.28 3.78 7.53
C ARG A 115 2.42 2.78 7.30
N VAL A 116 2.36 1.57 7.88
CA VAL A 116 3.40 0.54 7.71
C VAL A 116 3.42 0.00 6.29
N VAL A 117 2.26 -0.14 5.62
CA VAL A 117 2.16 -0.52 4.21
C VAL A 117 2.90 0.46 3.27
N ARG A 118 3.25 1.66 3.75
CA ARG A 118 4.08 2.64 3.04
C ARG A 118 5.55 2.25 2.93
N ALA A 119 6.08 1.35 3.77
CA ALA A 119 7.49 0.95 3.71
C ALA A 119 7.79 0.45 2.29
N GLU A 120 8.50 1.28 1.52
CA GLU A 120 8.64 1.10 0.08
C GLU A 120 9.23 -0.28 -0.19
N MET A 121 8.53 -1.09 -0.98
CA MET A 121 9.20 -2.19 -1.66
C MET A 121 10.13 -1.54 -2.69
N HIS A 122 11.40 -1.40 -2.32
CA HIS A 122 12.45 -1.05 -3.24
C HIS A 122 12.65 -2.21 -4.19
N TYR A 123 12.05 -2.10 -5.37
CA TYR A 123 12.43 -2.90 -6.51
C TYR A 123 13.78 -2.34 -7.00
N GLU A 124 14.86 -3.00 -6.63
CA GLU A 124 16.16 -2.76 -7.24
C GLU A 124 16.28 -3.59 -8.52
N GLU A 125 16.87 -2.98 -9.54
CA GLU A 125 17.23 -3.65 -10.79
C GLU A 125 18.40 -4.59 -10.46
N VAL A 126 18.15 -5.89 -10.39
CA VAL A 126 19.21 -6.89 -10.23
C VAL A 126 19.71 -7.23 -11.64
N ASP A 127 20.91 -6.77 -11.96
CA ASP A 127 21.64 -7.22 -13.15
C ASP A 127 22.10 -8.67 -12.89
N LEU A 128 21.57 -9.63 -13.67
CA LEU A 128 21.88 -11.06 -13.57
C LEU A 128 22.81 -11.51 -14.70
#